data_AF-Q09AJ5-F1
#
_entry.id   AF-Q09AJ5-F1
#
_cell.length_a   1.000
_cell.length_b   1.000
_cell.length_c   1.000
_cell.angle_alpha   90.00
_cell.angle_beta   90.00
_cell.angle_gamma   90.00
#
_symmetry.space_group_name_H-M   'P 1'
#
loop_
_entity.id
_entity.type
_entity.pdbx_description
1 polymer ?
#
loop_
_entity_poly.entity_id
_entity_poly.type
_entity_poly.pdbx_seq_one_letter_code
_entity_poly.pdbx_strand_id
1 'polypeptide(L)'
;MSVALAMGLRQRGRRAVAALREPSLGPVFGVKGGGTGGGQASLEPATDINLHFTGDIHAVTSAHNLLAALVDNAVYYGTPAVLDSTRVRWRRALDMNDRFLRHVLVGLGGKAHGVPRETSFDITAASEVMAILALAENLQDLEARLGRILVGHAPDGAPVRAADLHAAPALVALLKDALMPNLVQTREGGPAFVHAGPFGNIAHGCNSVLATRMALAYGEEVITEAGFGFDLGAEKFLDIKCRASGLWPRGVVLVVTLRALKHHGGASAQQLAAPDPEALQRGFQHLEQHLDSIAAFGLPAVVCVNRFPQDTQAELDTLRDFTRQRGVETAECEGFSRGGEGSLELADRVLEMLDRTDAAPPSLASSMS
;
A
#
# COMPACT_ATOMS: atom_id res chain seq x y z
N MET A 1 10.90 3.78 7.63
CA MET A 1 11.03 2.91 8.82
C MET A 1 11.11 1.44 8.44
N SER A 2 10.24 0.94 7.56
CA SER A 2 10.29 -0.44 7.05
C SER A 2 11.68 -0.86 6.54
N VAL A 3 12.31 -0.03 5.70
CA VAL A 3 13.68 -0.22 5.20
C VAL A 3 14.72 -0.20 6.33
N ALA A 4 14.56 0.73 7.28
CA ALA A 4 15.46 0.91 8.41
C ALA A 4 15.46 -0.31 9.35
N LEU A 5 14.27 -0.83 9.68
CA LEU A 5 14.12 -2.07 10.46
C LEU A 5 14.74 -3.27 9.72
N ALA A 6 14.51 -3.40 8.42
CA ALA A 6 15.13 -4.48 7.63
C ALA A 6 16.66 -4.42 7.68
N MET A 7 17.27 -3.23 7.56
CA MET A 7 18.71 -3.04 7.72
C MET A 7 19.18 -3.39 9.15
N GLY A 8 18.51 -2.88 10.18
CA GLY A 8 18.85 -3.15 11.59
C GLY A 8 18.80 -4.64 11.94
N LEU A 9 17.76 -5.35 11.52
CA LEU A 9 17.65 -6.80 11.72
C LEU A 9 18.78 -7.58 11.03
N ARG A 10 19.24 -7.14 9.86
CA ARG A 10 20.39 -7.75 9.18
C ARG A 10 21.70 -7.50 9.92
N GLN A 11 21.89 -6.33 10.52
CA GLN A 11 23.03 -6.08 11.40
C GLN A 11 23.00 -6.93 12.68
N ARG A 12 21.81 -7.39 13.10
CA ARG A 12 21.62 -8.42 14.13
C ARG A 12 21.74 -9.86 13.60
N GLY A 13 22.23 -10.04 12.38
CA GLY A 13 22.48 -11.36 11.79
C GLY A 13 21.22 -12.09 11.31
N ARG A 14 20.05 -11.45 11.30
CA ARG A 14 18.80 -12.04 10.82
C ARG A 14 18.71 -11.94 9.30
N ARG A 15 18.14 -12.97 8.67
CA ARG A 15 17.84 -12.92 7.22
C ARG A 15 16.56 -12.13 6.96
N ALA A 16 16.63 -10.81 7.18
CA ALA A 16 15.49 -9.94 6.97
C ALA A 16 15.32 -9.53 5.49
N VAL A 17 14.07 -9.51 5.03
CA VAL A 17 13.65 -9.14 3.67
C VAL A 17 12.48 -8.16 3.75
N ALA A 18 12.55 -7.05 3.01
CA ALA A 18 11.44 -6.11 2.92
C ALA A 18 10.51 -6.43 1.73
N ALA A 19 9.22 -6.14 1.87
CA ALA A 19 8.24 -6.25 0.80
C ALA A 19 7.37 -4.98 0.75
N LEU A 20 7.64 -4.12 -0.22
CA LEU A 20 7.19 -2.73 -0.31
C LEU A 20 6.43 -2.46 -1.62
N ARG A 21 5.75 -1.32 -1.67
CA ARG A 21 4.96 -0.90 -2.83
C ARG A 21 5.80 -0.12 -3.82
N GLU A 22 5.48 -0.29 -5.10
CA GLU A 22 5.97 0.60 -6.15
C GLU A 22 5.26 1.97 -6.06
N PRO A 23 5.99 3.09 -6.09
CA PRO A 23 5.39 4.41 -6.16
C PRO A 23 4.87 4.73 -7.57
N SER A 24 3.72 5.42 -7.65
CA SER A 24 3.29 6.03 -8.90
C SER A 24 4.29 7.06 -9.41
N LEU A 25 4.45 7.10 -10.73
CA LEU A 25 5.33 8.01 -11.46
C LEU A 25 4.76 9.44 -11.48
N GLY A 26 3.45 9.60 -11.69
CA GLY A 26 2.80 10.92 -11.77
C GLY A 26 3.13 11.89 -10.62
N PRO A 27 3.02 11.48 -9.35
CA PRO A 27 3.32 12.32 -8.19
C PRO A 27 4.78 12.77 -8.07
N VAL A 28 5.73 12.04 -8.66
CA VAL A 28 7.17 12.37 -8.65
C VAL A 28 7.45 13.68 -9.38
N PHE A 29 6.68 13.97 -10.44
CA PHE A 29 6.75 15.23 -11.18
C PHE A 29 5.88 16.36 -10.55
N GLY A 30 5.32 16.10 -9.37
CA GLY A 30 4.53 17.07 -8.60
C GLY A 30 5.25 17.53 -7.33
N VAL A 31 4.56 17.41 -6.19
CA VAL A 31 5.05 17.85 -4.87
C VAL A 31 5.48 16.66 -3.99
N LYS A 32 5.09 15.44 -4.37
CA LYS A 32 5.30 14.26 -3.51
C LYS A 32 6.71 13.71 -3.72
N GLY A 33 7.42 13.44 -2.64
CA GLY A 33 8.72 12.76 -2.67
C GLY A 33 8.62 11.30 -3.12
N GLY A 34 9.78 10.67 -3.31
CA GLY A 34 9.87 9.28 -3.75
C GLY A 34 9.35 8.26 -2.73
N GLY A 35 8.96 7.08 -3.22
CA GLY A 35 8.44 5.96 -2.42
C GLY A 35 9.48 4.97 -1.94
N THR A 36 10.76 5.35 -1.92
CA THR A 36 11.90 4.44 -1.75
C THR A 36 12.58 4.52 -0.38
N GLY A 37 11.94 5.15 0.61
CA GLY A 37 12.55 5.46 1.90
C GLY A 37 13.21 6.84 1.92
N GLY A 38 14.26 7.02 2.72
CA GLY A 38 14.95 8.30 2.81
C GLY A 38 16.26 8.26 3.60
N GLY A 39 17.19 9.15 3.22
CA GLY A 39 18.49 9.24 3.86
C GLY A 39 19.31 7.96 3.69
N GLN A 40 19.89 7.47 4.78
CA GLN A 40 20.65 6.22 4.81
C GLN A 40 19.76 4.97 4.78
N ALA A 41 18.48 5.08 5.13
CA ALA A 41 17.49 4.00 5.05
C ALA A 41 16.65 4.10 3.78
N SER A 42 17.28 3.83 2.62
CA SER A 42 16.66 3.90 1.30
C SER A 42 16.86 2.61 0.50
N LEU A 43 16.01 2.39 -0.51
CA LEU A 43 16.19 1.38 -1.55
C LEU A 43 17.06 1.91 -2.70
N GLU A 44 17.74 1.00 -3.40
CA GLU A 44 18.59 1.28 -4.56
C GLU A 44 18.29 0.31 -5.72
N PRO A 45 18.26 0.78 -6.99
CA PRO A 45 18.43 2.17 -7.42
C PRO A 45 17.15 3.00 -7.25
N ALA A 46 17.19 4.05 -6.43
CA ALA A 46 16.01 4.85 -6.10
C ALA A 46 15.38 5.55 -7.33
N THR A 47 16.21 6.00 -8.28
CA THR A 47 15.75 6.69 -9.49
C THR A 47 14.87 5.79 -10.34
N ASP A 48 15.29 4.54 -10.56
CA ASP A 48 14.55 3.62 -11.43
C ASP A 48 13.20 3.26 -10.78
N ILE A 49 13.21 2.97 -9.47
CA ILE A 49 11.99 2.64 -8.71
C ILE A 49 10.96 3.78 -8.72
N ASN A 50 11.41 5.04 -8.72
CA ASN A 50 10.51 6.19 -8.75
C ASN A 50 10.05 6.59 -10.17
N LEU A 51 10.62 5.99 -11.21
CA LEU A 51 10.28 6.30 -12.60
C LEU A 51 9.58 5.10 -13.24
N HIS A 52 10.18 4.51 -14.27
CA HIS A 52 9.55 3.44 -15.04
C HIS A 52 9.72 2.06 -14.40
N PHE A 53 10.71 1.93 -13.52
CA PHE A 53 11.13 0.69 -12.90
C PHE A 53 11.16 -0.48 -13.90
N THR A 54 10.39 -1.53 -13.64
CA THR A 54 10.26 -2.71 -14.51
C THR A 54 9.09 -2.62 -15.50
N GLY A 55 8.32 -1.53 -15.45
CA GLY A 55 7.19 -1.28 -16.34
C GLY A 55 5.85 -1.82 -15.84
N ASP A 56 5.74 -2.26 -14.58
CA ASP A 56 4.53 -2.87 -14.03
C ASP A 56 3.33 -1.91 -14.09
N ILE A 57 3.52 -0.64 -13.72
CA ILE A 57 2.47 0.38 -13.83
C ILE A 57 2.07 0.63 -15.30
N HIS A 58 2.99 0.52 -16.25
CA HIS A 58 2.66 0.63 -17.68
C HIS A 58 1.82 -0.56 -18.16
N ALA A 59 2.13 -1.76 -17.69
CA ALA A 59 1.34 -2.96 -17.96
C ALA A 59 -0.09 -2.82 -17.38
N VAL A 60 -0.22 -2.34 -16.15
CA VAL A 60 -1.53 -2.06 -15.52
C VAL A 60 -2.30 -0.99 -16.29
N THR A 61 -1.63 0.08 -16.72
CA THR A 61 -2.24 1.14 -17.54
C THR A 61 -2.76 0.59 -18.86
N SER A 62 -1.96 -0.25 -19.52
CA SER A 62 -2.29 -0.88 -20.80
C SER A 62 -3.46 -1.85 -20.66
N ALA A 63 -3.46 -2.70 -19.64
CA ALA A 63 -4.56 -3.62 -19.34
C ALA A 63 -5.86 -2.86 -19.02
N HIS A 64 -5.81 -1.86 -18.15
CA HIS A 64 -6.97 -1.05 -17.81
C HIS A 64 -7.59 -0.38 -19.05
N ASN A 65 -6.75 0.21 -19.90
CA ASN A 65 -7.21 0.92 -21.09
C ASN A 65 -7.62 -0.02 -22.23
N LEU A 66 -7.06 -1.24 -22.32
CA LEU A 66 -7.59 -2.28 -23.20
C LEU A 66 -9.03 -2.63 -22.81
N LEU A 67 -9.32 -2.83 -21.53
CA LEU A 67 -10.69 -3.08 -21.07
C LEU A 67 -11.61 -1.89 -21.40
N ALA A 68 -11.17 -0.65 -21.21
CA ALA A 68 -11.94 0.53 -21.58
C ALA A 68 -12.23 0.58 -23.10
N ALA A 69 -11.26 0.23 -23.94
CA ALA A 69 -11.45 0.15 -25.38
C ALA A 69 -12.44 -0.96 -25.80
N LEU A 70 -12.37 -2.13 -25.16
CA LEU A 70 -13.31 -3.23 -25.40
C LEU A 70 -14.74 -2.88 -24.95
N VAL A 71 -14.89 -2.16 -23.84
CA VAL A 71 -16.18 -1.62 -23.38
C VAL A 71 -16.78 -0.69 -24.41
N ASP A 72 -16.01 0.26 -24.95
CA ASP A 72 -16.51 1.19 -25.95
C ASP A 72 -16.79 0.51 -27.30
N ASN A 73 -16.00 -0.50 -27.68
CA ASN A 73 -16.31 -1.34 -28.84
C ASN A 73 -17.63 -2.10 -28.65
N ALA A 74 -17.89 -2.64 -27.46
CA ALA A 74 -19.14 -3.32 -27.16
C ALA A 74 -20.34 -2.36 -27.16
N VAL A 75 -20.19 -1.14 -26.64
CA VAL A 75 -21.19 -0.08 -26.77
C VAL A 75 -21.48 0.25 -28.24
N TYR A 76 -20.44 0.33 -29.07
CA TYR A 76 -20.56 0.71 -30.48
C TYR A 76 -21.16 -0.40 -31.35
N TYR A 77 -20.69 -1.63 -31.22
CA TYR A 77 -21.09 -2.77 -32.05
C TYR A 77 -22.23 -3.61 -31.46
N GLY A 78 -22.49 -3.51 -30.15
CA GLY A 78 -23.47 -4.35 -29.44
C GLY A 78 -23.02 -5.81 -29.26
N THR A 79 -21.73 -6.11 -29.40
CA THR A 79 -21.13 -7.46 -29.32
C THR A 79 -19.76 -7.39 -28.65
N PRO A 80 -19.32 -8.42 -27.89
CA PRO A 80 -20.03 -9.68 -27.57
C PRO A 80 -21.16 -9.51 -26.56
N ALA A 81 -21.25 -8.36 -25.89
CA ALA A 81 -22.33 -8.02 -24.96
C ALA A 81 -22.90 -6.62 -25.26
N VAL A 82 -24.16 -6.40 -24.87
CA VAL A 82 -24.83 -5.10 -25.01
C VAL A 82 -24.62 -4.28 -23.74
N LEU A 83 -24.16 -3.04 -23.90
CA LEU A 83 -23.91 -2.08 -22.81
C LEU A 83 -24.67 -0.78 -23.07
N ASP A 84 -25.33 -0.26 -22.04
CA ASP A 84 -25.86 1.10 -22.05
C ASP A 84 -24.71 2.10 -21.82
N SER A 85 -24.48 2.98 -22.81
CA SER A 85 -23.39 3.97 -22.78
C SER A 85 -23.45 4.92 -21.58
N THR A 86 -24.65 5.16 -21.04
CA THR A 86 -24.88 6.01 -19.86
C THR A 86 -24.66 5.28 -18.53
N ARG A 87 -24.55 3.94 -18.58
CA ARG A 87 -24.37 3.07 -17.40
C ARG A 87 -23.01 2.38 -17.38
N VAL A 88 -22.08 2.79 -18.24
CA VAL A 88 -20.68 2.39 -18.15
C VAL A 88 -20.07 2.95 -16.86
N ARG A 89 -19.48 2.07 -16.05
CA ARG A 89 -18.78 2.43 -14.81
C ARG A 89 -17.27 2.41 -14.97
N TRP A 90 -16.76 1.63 -15.93
CA TRP A 90 -15.34 1.53 -16.20
C TRP A 90 -14.79 2.84 -16.80
N ARG A 91 -13.81 3.40 -16.09
CA ARG A 91 -13.12 4.65 -16.44
C ARG A 91 -11.90 4.33 -17.31
N ARG A 92 -11.00 5.30 -17.48
CA ARG A 92 -9.68 5.11 -18.09
C ARG A 92 -8.58 5.38 -17.07
N ALA A 93 -7.35 4.98 -17.37
CA ALA A 93 -6.22 5.17 -16.48
C ALA A 93 -5.05 5.87 -17.18
N LEU A 94 -4.35 6.73 -16.44
CA LEU A 94 -3.09 7.33 -16.85
C LEU A 94 -2.27 7.65 -15.59
N ASP A 95 -1.02 7.20 -15.51
CA ASP A 95 -0.18 7.45 -14.34
C ASP A 95 0.45 8.85 -14.34
N MET A 96 -0.39 9.88 -14.48
CA MET A 96 -0.03 11.29 -14.49
C MET A 96 -0.94 12.07 -13.56
N ASN A 97 -0.41 13.14 -12.95
CA ASN A 97 -1.21 14.08 -12.19
C ASN A 97 -1.93 15.09 -13.12
N ASP A 98 -2.89 14.61 -13.91
CA ASP A 98 -3.64 15.43 -14.85
C ASP A 98 -5.09 15.69 -14.39
N ARG A 99 -5.37 16.93 -13.99
CA ARG A 99 -6.72 17.32 -13.53
C ARG A 99 -7.72 17.52 -14.65
N PHE A 100 -7.27 17.78 -15.89
CA PHE A 100 -8.16 18.09 -17.02
C PHE A 100 -8.88 16.84 -17.54
N LEU A 101 -8.36 15.65 -17.23
CA LEU A 101 -8.96 14.38 -17.63
C LEU A 101 -9.99 13.83 -16.63
N ARG A 102 -10.33 14.57 -15.57
CA ARG A 102 -11.31 14.13 -14.56
C ARG A 102 -12.73 14.02 -15.08
N HIS A 103 -13.09 14.83 -16.08
CA HIS A 103 -14.42 14.81 -16.72
C HIS A 103 -14.24 15.09 -18.20
N VAL A 104 -14.46 14.08 -19.03
CA VAL A 104 -14.27 14.18 -20.48
C VAL A 104 -15.43 13.54 -21.23
N LEU A 105 -15.66 14.04 -22.45
CA LEU A 105 -16.53 13.40 -23.43
C LEU A 105 -15.66 12.63 -24.43
N VAL A 106 -15.99 11.37 -24.67
CA VAL A 106 -15.33 10.51 -25.67
C VAL A 106 -16.32 10.10 -26.76
N GLY A 107 -15.84 9.51 -27.87
CA GLY A 107 -16.71 9.02 -28.95
C GLY A 107 -17.33 10.11 -29.81
N LEU A 108 -16.70 11.29 -29.87
CA LEU A 108 -17.09 12.40 -30.75
C LEU A 108 -16.59 12.17 -32.19
N GLY A 109 -17.04 12.99 -33.14
CA GLY A 109 -16.61 12.95 -34.54
C GLY A 109 -17.64 12.36 -35.51
N GLY A 110 -18.77 11.87 -35.02
CA GLY A 110 -19.85 11.31 -35.83
C GLY A 110 -19.85 9.78 -35.85
N LYS A 111 -20.76 9.19 -36.64
CA LYS A 111 -21.11 7.76 -36.55
C LYS A 111 -19.92 6.80 -36.68
N ALA A 112 -18.90 7.13 -37.47
CA ALA A 112 -17.73 6.27 -37.67
C ALA A 112 -16.76 6.23 -36.47
N HIS A 113 -16.92 7.14 -35.50
CA HIS A 113 -15.92 7.38 -34.43
C HIS A 113 -16.41 7.02 -33.03
N GLY A 114 -17.63 6.47 -32.91
CA GLY A 114 -18.15 5.93 -31.66
C GLY A 114 -19.50 6.51 -31.24
N VAL A 115 -19.89 6.22 -30.00
CA VAL A 115 -21.08 6.76 -29.33
C VAL A 115 -20.62 7.79 -28.29
N PRO A 116 -21.03 9.06 -28.37
CA PRO A 116 -20.68 10.07 -27.38
C PRO A 116 -21.11 9.65 -25.97
N ARG A 117 -20.18 9.72 -25.01
CA ARG A 117 -20.47 9.51 -23.58
C ARG A 117 -19.50 10.24 -22.67
N GLU A 118 -19.95 10.49 -21.45
CA GLU A 118 -19.11 10.98 -20.35
C GLU A 118 -18.22 9.86 -19.79
N THR A 119 -17.01 10.23 -19.38
CA THR A 119 -16.07 9.36 -18.67
C THR A 119 -15.02 10.19 -17.95
N SER A 120 -14.05 9.52 -17.36
CA SER A 120 -12.96 10.11 -16.58
C SER A 120 -11.70 9.27 -16.68
N PHE A 121 -10.56 9.88 -16.35
CA PHE A 121 -9.30 9.18 -16.11
C PHE A 121 -8.96 9.20 -14.63
N ASP A 122 -8.50 8.06 -14.12
CA ASP A 122 -7.88 7.93 -12.82
C ASP A 122 -6.37 7.73 -12.95
N ILE A 123 -5.64 8.08 -11.88
CA ILE A 123 -4.24 7.68 -11.80
C ILE A 123 -4.14 6.15 -11.75
N THR A 124 -3.18 5.54 -12.44
CA THR A 124 -3.15 4.08 -12.63
C THR A 124 -3.16 3.28 -11.32
N ALA A 125 -2.54 3.78 -10.26
CA ALA A 125 -2.58 3.14 -8.93
C ALA A 125 -3.99 3.04 -8.30
N ALA A 126 -4.96 3.82 -8.80
CA ALA A 126 -6.36 3.75 -8.40
C ALA A 126 -7.17 2.70 -9.17
N SER A 127 -6.59 2.08 -10.20
CA SER A 127 -7.24 1.05 -11.01
C SER A 127 -7.57 -0.20 -10.20
N GLU A 128 -8.77 -0.78 -10.41
CA GLU A 128 -9.11 -2.11 -9.87
C GLU A 128 -8.14 -3.19 -10.37
N VAL A 129 -7.56 -3.02 -11.57
CA VAL A 129 -6.50 -3.91 -12.08
C VAL A 129 -5.27 -3.91 -11.16
N MET A 130 -4.88 -2.76 -10.60
CA MET A 130 -3.78 -2.67 -9.63
C MET A 130 -4.12 -3.41 -8.33
N ALA A 131 -5.35 -3.24 -7.83
CA ALA A 131 -5.81 -3.94 -6.64
C ALA A 131 -5.86 -5.47 -6.84
N ILE A 132 -6.32 -5.91 -8.03
CA ILE A 132 -6.34 -7.32 -8.43
C ILE A 132 -4.93 -7.88 -8.54
N LEU A 133 -4.01 -7.16 -9.21
CA LEU A 133 -2.60 -7.56 -9.34
C LEU A 133 -1.95 -7.76 -7.96
N ALA A 134 -2.24 -6.85 -7.02
CA ALA A 134 -1.72 -6.93 -5.66
C ALA A 134 -2.31 -8.10 -4.84
N LEU A 135 -3.51 -8.59 -5.16
CA LEU A 135 -4.16 -9.68 -4.42
C LEU A 135 -4.08 -11.06 -5.11
N ALA A 136 -3.66 -11.12 -6.36
CA ALA A 136 -3.57 -12.37 -7.11
C ALA A 136 -2.45 -13.28 -6.59
N GLU A 137 -2.70 -14.59 -6.56
CA GLU A 137 -1.71 -15.58 -6.11
C GLU A 137 -1.02 -16.33 -7.26
N ASN A 138 -1.54 -16.23 -8.47
CA ASN A 138 -1.01 -16.85 -9.69
C ASN A 138 -1.82 -16.34 -10.92
N LEU A 139 -1.43 -16.75 -12.12
CA LEU A 139 -2.10 -16.34 -13.36
C LEU A 139 -3.57 -16.76 -13.43
N GLN A 140 -3.94 -17.93 -12.89
CA GLN A 140 -5.31 -18.41 -12.91
C GLN A 140 -6.22 -17.58 -11.98
N ASP A 141 -5.73 -17.25 -10.78
CA ASP A 141 -6.44 -16.36 -9.85
C ASP A 141 -6.52 -14.93 -10.41
N LEU A 142 -5.45 -14.44 -11.05
CA LEU A 142 -5.43 -13.16 -11.75
C LEU A 142 -6.54 -13.10 -12.82
N GLU A 143 -6.60 -14.09 -13.71
CA GLU A 143 -7.62 -14.17 -14.76
C GLU A 143 -9.03 -14.20 -14.18
N ALA A 144 -9.26 -15.06 -13.17
CA ALA A 144 -10.55 -15.19 -12.53
C ALA A 144 -11.01 -13.88 -11.88
N ARG A 145 -10.10 -13.12 -11.24
CA ARG A 145 -10.38 -11.81 -10.65
C ARG A 145 -10.69 -10.77 -11.72
N LEU A 146 -9.87 -10.68 -12.75
CA LEU A 146 -10.07 -9.75 -13.87
C LEU A 146 -11.41 -10.00 -14.56
N GLY A 147 -11.79 -11.27 -14.77
CA GLY A 147 -13.08 -11.63 -15.35
C GLY A 147 -14.30 -11.18 -14.54
N ARG A 148 -14.16 -11.00 -13.22
CA ARG A 148 -15.24 -10.55 -12.32
C ARG A 148 -15.46 -9.05 -12.31
N ILE A 149 -14.54 -8.25 -12.87
CA ILE A 149 -14.67 -6.78 -12.92
C ILE A 149 -16.02 -6.40 -13.54
N LEU A 150 -16.80 -5.57 -12.84
CA LEU A 150 -18.04 -5.00 -13.35
C LEU A 150 -17.72 -3.76 -14.19
N VAL A 151 -18.04 -3.79 -15.48
CA VAL A 151 -17.72 -2.67 -16.39
C VAL A 151 -18.90 -1.71 -16.61
N GLY A 152 -20.12 -2.19 -16.41
CA GLY A 152 -21.34 -1.40 -16.62
C GLY A 152 -22.58 -2.28 -16.55
N HIS A 153 -23.67 -1.78 -17.12
CA HIS A 153 -24.95 -2.50 -17.17
C HIS A 153 -25.52 -2.47 -18.59
N ALA A 154 -26.24 -3.52 -18.95
CA ALA A 154 -27.08 -3.55 -20.14
C ALA A 154 -28.33 -2.65 -19.97
N PRO A 155 -29.07 -2.36 -21.05
CA PRO A 155 -30.28 -1.53 -20.99
C PRO A 155 -31.37 -2.07 -20.04
N ASP A 156 -31.46 -3.40 -19.89
CA ASP A 156 -32.37 -4.08 -18.97
C ASP A 156 -31.90 -4.05 -17.50
N GLY A 157 -30.70 -3.52 -17.24
CA GLY A 157 -30.09 -3.44 -15.93
C GLY A 157 -29.21 -4.63 -15.55
N ALA A 158 -29.04 -5.63 -16.41
CA ALA A 158 -28.14 -6.75 -16.13
C ALA A 158 -26.68 -6.28 -16.02
N PRO A 159 -25.91 -6.77 -15.03
CA PRO A 159 -24.49 -6.42 -14.90
C PRO A 159 -23.69 -7.01 -16.05
N VAL A 160 -22.80 -6.22 -16.64
CA VAL A 160 -21.85 -6.68 -17.66
C VAL A 160 -20.45 -6.66 -17.06
N ARG A 161 -19.76 -7.79 -17.15
CA ARG A 161 -18.42 -8.01 -16.60
C ARG A 161 -17.37 -8.11 -17.69
N ALA A 162 -16.10 -7.99 -17.31
CA ALA A 162 -14.99 -8.13 -18.26
C ALA A 162 -14.95 -9.52 -18.94
N ALA A 163 -15.41 -10.58 -18.27
CA ALA A 163 -15.54 -11.91 -18.87
C ALA A 163 -16.58 -11.97 -20.01
N ASP A 164 -17.68 -11.22 -19.89
CA ASP A 164 -18.73 -11.12 -20.92
C ASP A 164 -18.21 -10.42 -22.18
N LEU A 165 -17.14 -9.61 -22.04
CA LEU A 165 -16.41 -8.97 -23.12
C LEU A 165 -15.22 -9.81 -23.64
N HIS A 166 -15.04 -11.02 -23.13
CA HIS A 166 -13.88 -11.89 -23.40
C HIS A 166 -12.53 -11.20 -23.16
N ALA A 167 -12.49 -10.24 -22.23
CA ALA A 167 -11.30 -9.41 -22.02
C ALA A 167 -10.24 -10.10 -21.15
N ALA A 168 -10.64 -10.93 -20.19
CA ALA A 168 -9.75 -11.43 -19.13
C ALA A 168 -8.45 -12.10 -19.65
N PRO A 169 -8.47 -13.00 -20.66
CA PRO A 169 -7.24 -13.60 -21.17
C PRO A 169 -6.26 -12.58 -21.76
N ALA A 170 -6.77 -11.57 -22.47
CA ALA A 170 -5.95 -10.52 -23.04
C ALA A 170 -5.35 -9.59 -21.97
N LEU A 171 -6.10 -9.31 -20.90
CA LEU A 171 -5.60 -8.57 -19.75
C LEU A 171 -4.49 -9.33 -19.02
N VAL A 172 -4.64 -10.65 -18.85
CA VAL A 172 -3.60 -11.52 -18.27
C VAL A 172 -2.35 -11.51 -19.13
N ALA A 173 -2.48 -11.57 -20.46
CA ALA A 173 -1.34 -11.53 -21.37
C ALA A 173 -0.51 -10.24 -21.20
N LEU A 174 -1.16 -9.09 -20.99
CA LEU A 174 -0.49 -7.81 -20.73
C LEU A 174 0.15 -7.73 -19.34
N LEU A 175 -0.38 -8.46 -18.36
CA LEU A 175 0.07 -8.42 -16.96
C LEU A 175 1.00 -9.58 -16.59
N LYS A 176 1.27 -10.51 -17.51
CA LYS A 176 2.00 -11.75 -17.24
C LYS A 176 3.34 -11.48 -16.56
N ASP A 177 4.12 -10.55 -17.10
CA ASP A 177 5.45 -10.24 -16.57
C ASP A 177 5.37 -9.33 -15.34
N ALA A 178 4.42 -8.38 -15.35
CA ALA A 178 4.11 -7.50 -14.22
C ALA A 178 3.50 -8.22 -13.00
N LEU A 179 3.24 -9.53 -13.08
CA LEU A 179 2.84 -10.35 -11.94
C LEU A 179 4.06 -10.83 -11.13
N MET A 180 5.27 -10.76 -11.70
CA MET A 180 6.50 -11.23 -11.05
C MET A 180 7.06 -10.15 -10.11
N PRO A 181 7.25 -10.43 -8.80
CA PRO A 181 7.84 -9.46 -7.88
C PRO A 181 9.26 -9.02 -8.26
N ASN A 182 9.52 -7.73 -8.16
CA ASN A 182 10.83 -7.15 -8.52
C ASN A 182 11.78 -7.12 -7.32
N LEU A 183 12.93 -7.77 -7.45
CA LEU A 183 13.98 -7.76 -6.44
C LEU A 183 14.89 -6.54 -6.62
N VAL A 184 15.05 -5.77 -5.55
CA VAL A 184 16.00 -4.67 -5.42
C VAL A 184 16.78 -4.82 -4.11
N GLN A 185 17.58 -3.83 -3.75
CA GLN A 185 18.32 -3.84 -2.51
C GLN A 185 18.09 -2.59 -1.67
N THR A 186 18.31 -2.72 -0.37
CA THR A 186 18.51 -1.58 0.53
C THR A 186 19.91 -1.00 0.29
N ARG A 187 20.16 0.24 0.73
CA ARG A 187 21.47 0.89 0.65
C ARG A 187 22.62 0.09 1.31
N GLU A 188 22.30 -0.82 2.23
CA GLU A 188 23.25 -1.73 2.89
C GLU A 188 23.31 -3.12 2.25
N GLY A 189 22.77 -3.28 1.03
CA GLY A 189 22.81 -4.53 0.27
C GLY A 189 21.84 -5.62 0.77
N GLY A 190 20.86 -5.26 1.60
CA GLY A 190 19.80 -6.19 2.02
C GLY A 190 18.74 -6.37 0.94
N PRO A 191 18.14 -7.56 0.77
CA PRO A 191 17.12 -7.79 -0.25
C PRO A 191 15.80 -7.09 0.07
N ALA A 192 15.15 -6.54 -0.95
CA ALA A 192 13.80 -5.99 -0.85
C ALA A 192 13.00 -6.27 -2.12
N PHE A 193 11.73 -6.64 -1.97
CA PHE A 193 10.79 -6.70 -3.08
C PHE A 193 9.99 -5.41 -3.18
N VAL A 194 9.86 -4.87 -4.39
CA VAL A 194 9.00 -3.72 -4.70
C VAL A 194 8.01 -4.17 -5.76
N HIS A 195 6.72 -4.28 -5.40
CA HIS A 195 5.74 -4.85 -6.33
C HIS A 195 4.31 -4.44 -6.03
N ALA A 196 3.63 -3.95 -7.08
CA ALA A 196 2.31 -3.32 -7.03
C ALA A 196 2.24 -2.10 -6.09
N GLY A 197 1.19 -1.29 -6.25
CA GLY A 197 1.03 -0.06 -5.47
C GLY A 197 -0.40 0.48 -5.45
N PRO A 198 -1.40 -0.31 -5.04
CA PRO A 198 -2.78 0.18 -4.94
C PRO A 198 -2.91 1.29 -3.90
N PHE A 199 -3.90 2.17 -4.11
CA PHE A 199 -4.27 3.19 -3.14
C PHE A 199 -4.77 2.59 -1.82
N GLY A 200 -4.51 3.28 -0.70
CA GLY A 200 -4.97 2.85 0.63
C GLY A 200 -6.37 3.33 1.03
N ASN A 201 -7.02 4.16 0.21
CA ASN A 201 -8.38 4.66 0.46
C ASN A 201 -9.43 3.81 -0.27
N ILE A 202 -9.44 3.83 -1.60
CA ILE A 202 -10.39 3.08 -2.44
C ILE A 202 -10.00 1.60 -2.63
N ALA A 203 -8.78 1.23 -2.22
CA ALA A 203 -8.28 -0.14 -2.20
C ALA A 203 -7.55 -0.38 -0.86
N HIS A 204 -6.78 -1.47 -0.79
CA HIS A 204 -6.20 -1.99 0.45
C HIS A 204 -4.78 -1.46 0.79
N GLY A 205 -4.15 -0.69 -0.11
CA GLY A 205 -2.92 0.04 0.23
C GLY A 205 -1.68 -0.78 0.55
N CYS A 206 -1.60 -2.04 0.12
CA CYS A 206 -0.48 -2.94 0.41
C CYS A 206 0.30 -3.32 -0.86
N ASN A 207 1.54 -3.78 -0.72
CA ASN A 207 2.25 -4.46 -1.81
C ASN A 207 1.60 -5.83 -2.11
N SER A 208 1.99 -6.44 -3.22
CA SER A 208 1.39 -7.71 -3.63
C SER A 208 1.52 -8.86 -2.62
N VAL A 209 0.53 -9.77 -2.65
CA VAL A 209 0.58 -11.07 -1.95
C VAL A 209 1.79 -11.87 -2.41
N LEU A 210 2.06 -11.93 -3.71
CA LEU A 210 3.20 -12.66 -4.28
C LEU A 210 4.54 -12.18 -3.74
N ALA A 211 4.78 -10.86 -3.67
CA ALA A 211 6.03 -10.32 -3.11
C ALA A 211 6.17 -10.66 -1.61
N THR A 212 5.06 -10.65 -0.88
CA THR A 212 5.05 -11.00 0.55
C THR A 212 5.36 -12.48 0.75
N ARG A 213 4.75 -13.37 -0.04
CA ARG A 213 5.03 -14.82 -0.03
C ARG A 213 6.46 -15.13 -0.46
N MET A 214 6.96 -14.45 -1.48
CA MET A 214 8.35 -14.61 -1.93
C MET A 214 9.34 -14.16 -0.85
N ALA A 215 9.07 -13.03 -0.17
CA ALA A 215 9.86 -12.62 0.98
C ALA A 215 9.84 -13.68 2.09
N LEU A 216 8.68 -14.26 2.41
CA LEU A 216 8.54 -15.31 3.44
C LEU A 216 9.25 -16.61 3.07
N ALA A 217 9.38 -16.91 1.77
CA ALA A 217 10.10 -18.10 1.31
C ALA A 217 11.62 -17.99 1.46
N TYR A 218 12.18 -16.77 1.45
CA TYR A 218 13.63 -16.53 1.44
C TYR A 218 14.16 -15.78 2.67
N GLY A 219 13.29 -15.18 3.47
CA GLY A 219 13.61 -14.46 4.69
C GLY A 219 13.18 -15.19 5.96
N GLU A 220 13.91 -14.96 7.04
CA GLU A 220 13.45 -15.31 8.40
C GLU A 220 12.50 -14.25 8.93
N GLU A 221 12.82 -12.98 8.67
CA GLU A 221 12.01 -11.84 9.07
C GLU A 221 11.54 -11.08 7.84
N VAL A 222 10.22 -10.93 7.71
CA VAL A 222 9.62 -10.21 6.59
C VAL A 222 8.98 -8.93 7.09
N ILE A 223 9.46 -7.82 6.55
CA ILE A 223 8.98 -6.49 6.88
C ILE A 223 8.13 -6.02 5.71
N THR A 224 6.85 -5.77 5.96
CA THR A 224 5.94 -5.17 4.99
C THR A 224 5.23 -3.99 5.62
N GLU A 225 4.48 -3.25 4.81
CA GLU A 225 3.77 -2.06 5.24
C GLU A 225 2.42 -1.92 4.54
N ALA A 226 1.54 -1.13 5.14
CA ALA A 226 0.30 -0.67 4.54
C ALA A 226 0.26 0.86 4.54
N GLY A 227 -0.35 1.46 3.52
CA GLY A 227 -0.44 2.91 3.38
C GLY A 227 -1.42 3.56 4.36
N PHE A 228 -1.18 4.81 4.73
CA PHE A 228 -1.91 5.57 5.77
C PHE A 228 -1.65 5.06 7.20
N GLY A 229 -2.53 5.39 8.15
CA GLY A 229 -2.45 4.94 9.55
C GLY A 229 -3.00 3.53 9.75
N PHE A 230 -3.01 3.07 11.00
CA PHE A 230 -3.53 1.74 11.35
C PHE A 230 -5.03 1.61 11.03
N ASP A 231 -5.78 2.69 11.24
CA ASP A 231 -7.21 2.87 10.98
C ASP A 231 -7.65 2.65 9.52
N LEU A 232 -6.72 2.70 8.56
CA LEU A 232 -7.00 2.44 7.15
C LEU A 232 -6.10 1.36 6.56
N GLY A 233 -4.78 1.54 6.67
CA GLY A 233 -3.84 0.65 6.03
C GLY A 233 -3.78 -0.70 6.72
N ALA A 234 -3.57 -0.69 8.03
CA ALA A 234 -3.39 -1.93 8.78
C ALA A 234 -4.70 -2.71 8.90
N GLU A 235 -5.84 -2.05 9.14
CA GLU A 235 -7.16 -2.70 9.10
C GLU A 235 -7.35 -3.43 7.77
N LYS A 236 -7.15 -2.78 6.62
CA LYS A 236 -7.27 -3.43 5.31
C LYS A 236 -6.21 -4.51 5.05
N PHE A 237 -5.01 -4.35 5.60
CA PHE A 237 -4.00 -5.41 5.55
C PHE A 237 -4.53 -6.67 6.26
N LEU A 238 -5.12 -6.53 7.44
CA LEU A 238 -5.61 -7.63 8.27
C LEU A 238 -6.94 -8.21 7.74
N ASP A 239 -7.90 -7.38 7.39
CA ASP A 239 -9.25 -7.81 6.99
C ASP A 239 -9.35 -8.20 5.51
N ILE A 240 -8.48 -7.68 4.64
CA ILE A 240 -8.50 -7.97 3.20
C ILE A 240 -7.30 -8.82 2.80
N LYS A 241 -6.06 -8.32 2.93
CA LYS A 241 -4.88 -9.01 2.40
C LYS A 241 -4.59 -10.31 3.15
N CYS A 242 -4.57 -10.29 4.47
CA CYS A 242 -4.37 -11.46 5.32
C CYS A 242 -5.47 -12.50 5.11
N ARG A 243 -6.74 -12.10 5.12
CA ARG A 243 -7.88 -13.00 4.83
C ARG A 243 -7.79 -13.62 3.44
N ALA A 244 -7.44 -12.84 2.41
CA ALA A 244 -7.35 -13.32 1.04
C ALA A 244 -6.15 -14.26 0.80
N SER A 245 -5.05 -14.08 1.54
CA SER A 245 -3.79 -14.83 1.35
C SER A 245 -3.56 -15.93 2.40
N GLY A 246 -4.37 -15.97 3.46
CA GLY A 246 -4.13 -16.84 4.61
C GLY A 246 -2.87 -16.50 5.40
N LEU A 247 -2.30 -15.30 5.20
CA LEU A 247 -1.16 -14.81 5.97
C LEU A 247 -1.65 -14.11 7.24
N TRP A 248 -0.83 -14.15 8.30
CA TRP A 248 -1.08 -13.39 9.53
C TRP A 248 0.25 -12.82 10.06
N PRO A 249 0.32 -11.53 10.45
CA PRO A 249 1.55 -10.97 11.00
C PRO A 249 1.79 -11.47 12.43
N ARG A 250 3.06 -11.62 12.81
CA ARG A 250 3.45 -11.98 14.18
C ARG A 250 3.44 -10.79 15.15
N GLY A 251 3.50 -9.56 14.63
CA GLY A 251 3.44 -8.33 15.41
C GLY A 251 3.45 -7.08 14.54
N VAL A 252 3.25 -5.92 15.18
CA VAL A 252 3.09 -4.62 14.51
C VAL A 252 4.14 -3.64 15.02
N VAL A 253 4.78 -2.92 14.10
CA VAL A 253 5.58 -1.74 14.42
C VAL A 253 4.74 -0.50 14.12
N LEU A 254 4.31 0.22 15.16
CA LEU A 254 3.53 1.44 15.03
C LEU A 254 4.47 2.65 15.02
N VAL A 255 4.65 3.24 13.85
CA VAL A 255 5.58 4.38 13.66
C VAL A 255 4.92 5.68 14.12
N VAL A 256 5.62 6.44 14.96
CA VAL A 256 5.23 7.77 15.42
C VAL A 256 6.38 8.76 15.30
N THR A 257 6.05 10.05 15.41
CA THR A 257 7.02 11.13 15.64
C THR A 257 6.47 12.03 16.73
N LEU A 258 7.32 12.62 17.57
CA LEU A 258 6.84 13.54 18.62
C LEU A 258 6.12 14.74 18.01
N ARG A 259 6.57 15.19 16.84
CA ARG A 259 5.93 16.24 16.04
C ARG A 259 4.50 15.89 15.63
N ALA A 260 4.27 14.67 15.13
CA ALA A 260 2.93 14.23 14.75
C ALA A 260 2.01 14.09 15.97
N LEU A 261 2.52 13.56 17.09
CA LEU A 261 1.73 13.48 18.33
C LEU A 261 1.36 14.88 18.84
N LYS A 262 2.29 15.83 18.89
CA LYS A 262 2.01 17.24 19.21
C LYS A 262 0.95 17.85 18.29
N HIS A 263 1.01 17.55 16.99
CA HIS A 263 -0.01 18.01 16.05
C HIS A 263 -1.41 17.47 16.40
N HIS A 264 -1.52 16.17 16.69
CA HIS A 264 -2.76 15.56 17.16
C HIS A 264 -3.23 16.10 18.51
N GLY A 265 -2.33 16.64 19.33
CA GLY A 265 -2.66 17.38 20.55
C GLY A 265 -2.98 18.87 20.36
N GLY A 266 -3.09 19.32 19.11
CA GLY A 266 -3.54 20.68 18.76
C GLY A 266 -2.42 21.68 18.44
N ALA A 267 -1.15 21.26 18.42
CA ALA A 267 -0.06 22.16 18.04
C ALA A 267 -0.14 22.55 16.56
N SER A 268 0.09 23.84 16.27
CA SER A 268 0.12 24.35 14.90
C SER A 268 1.36 23.87 14.14
N ALA A 269 1.30 23.85 12.81
CA ALA A 269 2.41 23.41 11.96
C ALA A 269 3.74 24.14 12.23
N GLN A 270 3.66 25.41 12.63
CA GLN A 270 4.81 26.27 12.95
C GLN A 270 5.48 25.90 14.28
N GLN A 271 4.74 25.29 15.21
CA GLN A 271 5.21 24.99 16.57
C GLN A 271 5.73 23.56 16.73
N LEU A 272 5.50 22.67 15.76
CA LEU A 272 5.79 21.24 15.91
C LEU A 272 7.25 20.92 16.23
N ALA A 273 8.19 21.78 15.82
CA ALA A 273 9.62 21.57 16.10
C ALA A 273 10.04 21.97 17.52
N ALA A 274 9.28 22.83 18.21
CA ALA A 274 9.60 23.23 19.58
C ALA A 274 9.07 22.19 20.58
N PRO A 275 9.72 21.99 21.73
CA PRO A 275 9.20 21.12 22.77
C PRO A 275 7.85 21.63 23.30
N ASP A 276 6.86 20.74 23.40
CA ASP A 276 5.52 21.06 23.92
C ASP A 276 4.94 19.82 24.64
N PRO A 277 5.25 19.65 25.94
CA PRO A 277 4.82 18.49 26.70
C PRO A 277 3.30 18.37 26.81
N GLU A 278 2.57 19.49 26.85
CA GLU A 278 1.12 19.48 26.99
C GLU A 278 0.45 19.01 25.70
N ALA A 279 0.87 19.55 24.55
CA ALA A 279 0.38 19.07 23.26
C ALA A 279 0.78 17.61 23.03
N LEU A 280 1.98 17.20 23.42
CA LEU A 280 2.41 15.80 23.32
C LEU A 280 1.48 14.88 24.11
N GLN A 281 1.20 15.21 25.37
CA GLN A 281 0.31 14.41 26.23
C GLN A 281 -1.12 14.34 25.69
N ARG A 282 -1.69 15.45 25.19
CA ARG A 282 -3.01 15.43 24.53
C ARG A 282 -3.01 14.56 23.27
N GLY A 283 -1.90 14.57 22.52
CA GLY A 283 -1.72 13.75 21.33
C GLY A 283 -1.71 12.24 21.59
N PHE A 284 -1.43 11.81 22.82
CA PHE A 284 -1.42 10.39 23.17
C PHE A 284 -2.78 9.72 23.05
N GLN A 285 -3.89 10.47 23.13
CA GLN A 285 -5.22 9.90 22.85
C GLN A 285 -5.30 9.30 21.43
N HIS A 286 -4.63 9.92 20.45
CA HIS A 286 -4.58 9.37 19.09
C HIS A 286 -3.75 8.08 19.03
N LEU A 287 -2.62 8.03 19.73
CA LEU A 287 -1.78 6.84 19.82
C LEU A 287 -2.49 5.70 20.54
N GLU A 288 -3.19 6.00 21.64
CA GLU A 288 -3.98 5.06 22.42
C GLU A 288 -4.97 4.30 21.55
N GLN A 289 -5.76 5.02 20.76
CA GLN A 289 -6.77 4.40 19.90
C GLN A 289 -6.17 3.42 18.88
N HIS A 290 -4.99 3.71 18.34
CA HIS A 290 -4.30 2.78 17.44
C HIS A 290 -3.77 1.56 18.19
N LEU A 291 -3.23 1.72 19.41
CA LEU A 291 -2.79 0.61 20.24
C LEU A 291 -3.96 -0.30 20.65
N ASP A 292 -5.11 0.28 21.02
CA ASP A 292 -6.33 -0.46 21.32
C ASP A 292 -6.82 -1.24 20.10
N SER A 293 -6.73 -0.64 18.91
CA SER A 293 -7.09 -1.32 17.66
C SER A 293 -6.15 -2.48 17.35
N ILE A 294 -4.83 -2.31 17.53
CA ILE A 294 -3.85 -3.39 17.38
C ILE A 294 -4.17 -4.54 18.36
N ALA A 295 -4.44 -4.22 19.63
CA ALA A 295 -4.77 -5.20 20.65
C ALA A 295 -6.08 -5.94 20.35
N ALA A 296 -7.07 -5.26 19.75
CA ALA A 296 -8.34 -5.87 19.33
C ALA A 296 -8.16 -6.93 18.23
N PHE A 297 -7.13 -6.80 17.39
CA PHE A 297 -6.72 -7.85 16.44
C PHE A 297 -5.86 -8.95 17.08
N GLY A 298 -5.58 -8.89 18.38
CA GLY A 298 -4.76 -9.88 19.10
C GLY A 298 -3.27 -9.83 18.73
N LEU A 299 -2.80 -8.68 18.21
CA LEU A 299 -1.41 -8.51 17.76
C LEU A 299 -0.59 -7.79 18.84
N PRO A 300 0.67 -8.23 19.08
CA PRO A 300 1.61 -7.45 19.88
C PRO A 300 2.13 -6.26 19.07
N ALA A 301 2.59 -5.22 19.79
CA ALA A 301 3.08 -3.99 19.17
C ALA A 301 4.42 -3.53 19.76
N VAL A 302 5.22 -2.86 18.92
CA VAL A 302 6.31 -1.96 19.33
C VAL A 302 6.01 -0.58 18.76
N VAL A 303 6.08 0.47 19.60
CA VAL A 303 6.00 1.86 19.15
C VAL A 303 7.39 2.30 18.68
N CYS A 304 7.53 2.61 17.40
CA CYS A 304 8.77 3.10 16.81
C CYS A 304 8.73 4.63 16.71
N VAL A 305 9.61 5.32 17.44
CA VAL A 305 9.78 6.77 17.33
C VAL A 305 10.83 7.06 16.27
N ASN A 306 10.42 7.60 15.13
CA ASN A 306 11.37 8.15 14.16
C ASN A 306 11.91 9.48 14.70
N ARG A 307 13.16 9.48 15.16
CA ARG A 307 13.76 10.58 15.91
C ARG A 307 14.10 11.77 15.02
N PHE A 308 13.72 12.97 15.45
CA PHE A 308 14.12 14.23 14.82
C PHE A 308 15.18 14.96 15.68
N PRO A 309 16.03 15.81 15.08
CA PRO A 309 17.06 16.55 15.81
C PRO A 309 16.52 17.45 16.94
N GLN A 310 15.27 17.90 16.84
CA GLN A 310 14.65 18.79 17.83
C GLN A 310 13.92 18.04 18.95
N ASP A 311 13.80 16.71 18.84
CA ASP A 311 13.14 15.89 19.85
C ASP A 311 13.97 15.88 21.13
N THR A 312 13.34 16.19 22.26
CA THR A 312 14.01 16.24 23.57
C THR A 312 13.92 14.92 24.31
N GLN A 313 14.92 14.63 25.16
CA GLN A 313 14.90 13.43 25.99
C GLN A 313 13.66 13.39 26.91
N ALA A 314 13.24 14.54 27.44
CA ALA A 314 12.05 14.63 28.29
C ALA A 314 10.76 14.24 27.56
N GLU A 315 10.58 14.66 26.30
CA GLU A 315 9.42 14.26 25.50
C GLU A 315 9.48 12.77 25.13
N LEU A 316 10.66 12.24 24.82
CA LEU A 316 10.88 10.81 24.57
C LEU A 316 10.56 9.96 25.81
N ASP A 317 11.01 10.38 26.98
CA ASP A 317 10.75 9.71 28.26
C ASP A 317 9.26 9.73 28.60
N THR A 318 8.59 10.85 28.32
CA THR A 318 7.12 10.97 28.50
C THR A 318 6.36 9.96 27.63
N LEU A 319 6.77 9.76 26.38
CA LEU A 319 6.18 8.75 25.48
C LEU A 319 6.52 7.32 25.94
N ARG A 320 7.75 7.06 26.38
CA ARG A 320 8.17 5.77 26.94
C ARG A 320 7.35 5.40 28.17
N ASP A 321 7.09 6.35 29.06
CA ASP A 321 6.29 6.11 30.26
C ASP A 321 4.82 5.83 29.90
N PHE A 322 4.25 6.57 28.95
CA PHE A 322 2.88 6.36 28.47
C PHE A 322 2.67 4.97 27.84
N THR A 323 3.61 4.53 26.99
CA THR A 323 3.54 3.22 26.32
C THR A 323 3.81 2.07 27.29
N ARG A 324 4.76 2.24 28.23
CA ARG A 324 5.04 1.24 29.28
C ARG A 324 3.83 0.99 30.17
N GLN A 325 3.06 2.03 30.52
CA GLN A 325 1.81 1.90 31.27
C GLN A 325 0.75 1.04 30.54
N ARG A 326 0.86 0.90 29.21
CA ARG A 326 0.01 0.05 28.37
C ARG A 326 0.64 -1.31 28.06
N GLY A 327 1.79 -1.62 28.63
CA GLY A 327 2.52 -2.85 28.36
C GLY A 327 3.11 -2.94 26.95
N VAL A 328 3.31 -1.79 26.30
CA VAL A 328 3.88 -1.70 24.94
C VAL A 328 5.28 -1.10 25.02
N GLU A 329 6.25 -1.75 24.38
CA GLU A 329 7.61 -1.25 24.33
C GLU A 329 7.75 -0.12 23.30
N THR A 330 8.64 0.83 23.60
CA THR A 330 9.03 1.89 22.68
C THR A 330 10.48 1.73 22.25
N ALA A 331 10.74 1.93 20.97
CA ALA A 331 12.08 1.98 20.40
C ALA A 331 12.30 3.30 19.65
N GLU A 332 13.43 3.93 19.89
CA GLU A 332 13.90 5.03 19.04
C GLU A 332 14.53 4.48 17.75
N CYS A 333 14.36 5.21 16.65
CA CYS A 333 14.98 4.88 15.36
C CYS A 333 15.54 6.13 14.69
N GLU A 334 16.85 6.11 14.43
CA GLU A 334 17.64 7.12 13.71
C GLU A 334 18.03 6.64 12.30
N GLY A 335 17.31 5.66 11.74
CA GLY A 335 17.71 5.03 10.47
C GLY A 335 17.78 5.98 9.27
N PHE A 336 17.09 7.12 9.31
CA PHE A 336 17.26 8.17 8.28
C PHE A 336 18.70 8.71 8.23
N SER A 337 19.32 8.98 9.38
CA SER A 337 20.67 9.56 9.45
C SER A 337 21.77 8.49 9.53
N ARG A 338 21.48 7.33 10.13
CA ARG A 338 22.49 6.30 10.47
C ARG A 338 22.22 4.91 9.90
N GLY A 339 21.23 4.74 9.03
CA GLY A 339 20.94 3.46 8.38
C GLY A 339 20.55 2.35 9.36
N GLY A 340 21.04 1.13 9.14
CA GLY A 340 20.80 0.00 10.03
C GLY A 340 21.37 0.20 11.43
N GLU A 341 22.48 0.93 11.56
CA GLU A 341 23.10 1.22 12.87
C GLU A 341 22.16 2.06 13.74
N GLY A 342 21.47 3.03 13.13
CA GLY A 342 20.43 3.84 13.79
C GLY A 342 19.15 3.09 14.09
N SER A 343 19.04 1.81 13.72
CA SER A 343 17.81 1.01 13.84
C SER A 343 17.98 -0.20 14.75
N LEU A 344 19.10 -0.31 15.47
CA LEU A 344 19.41 -1.48 16.31
C LEU A 344 18.48 -1.61 17.51
N GLU A 345 18.14 -0.53 18.21
CA GLU A 345 17.17 -0.56 19.32
C GLU A 345 15.81 -1.08 18.81
N LEU A 346 15.34 -0.56 17.68
CA LEU A 346 14.10 -1.04 17.06
C LEU A 346 14.18 -2.51 16.67
N ALA A 347 15.28 -2.95 16.06
CA ALA A 347 15.48 -4.35 15.70
C ALA A 347 15.42 -5.25 16.94
N ASP A 348 16.10 -4.89 18.02
CA ASP A 348 16.11 -5.66 19.27
C ASP A 348 14.72 -5.77 19.88
N ARG A 349 13.98 -4.66 19.97
CA ARG A 349 12.61 -4.66 20.51
C ARG A 349 11.63 -5.47 19.67
N VAL A 350 11.79 -5.43 18.35
CA VAL A 350 10.99 -6.28 17.45
C VAL A 350 11.33 -7.76 17.67
N LEU A 351 12.61 -8.12 17.79
CA LEU A 351 13.00 -9.51 18.07
C LEU A 351 12.49 -9.98 19.44
N GLU A 352 12.63 -9.17 20.49
CA GLU A 352 12.07 -9.47 21.82
C GLU A 352 10.55 -9.68 21.78
N MET A 353 9.82 -8.86 21.02
CA MET A 353 8.37 -9.02 20.81
C MET A 353 8.06 -10.36 20.12
N LEU A 354 8.80 -10.66 19.05
CA LEU A 354 8.62 -11.89 18.27
C LEU A 354 9.01 -13.15 19.06
N ASP A 355 9.99 -13.09 19.96
CA ASP A 355 10.39 -14.25 20.78
C ASP A 355 9.36 -14.57 21.87
N ARG A 356 8.57 -13.58 22.31
CA ARG A 356 7.56 -13.73 23.36
C ARG A 356 6.22 -14.26 22.87
N THR A 357 5.92 -14.10 21.59
CA THR A 357 4.56 -14.32 21.07
C THR A 357 4.56 -14.87 19.65
N ASP A 358 3.67 -15.83 19.42
CA ASP A 358 3.23 -16.23 18.08
C ASP A 358 1.75 -15.85 17.95
N ALA A 359 1.50 -14.67 17.37
CA ALA A 359 0.14 -14.21 17.15
C ALA A 359 -0.55 -15.10 16.11
N ALA A 360 -1.79 -15.47 16.41
CA ALA A 360 -2.68 -16.17 15.48
C ALA A 360 -3.84 -15.24 15.10
N PRO A 361 -4.47 -15.42 13.93
CA PRO A 361 -5.67 -14.66 13.59
C PRO A 361 -6.74 -14.89 14.65
N PRO A 362 -7.49 -13.85 15.06
CA PRO A 362 -8.60 -14.03 15.99
C PRO A 362 -9.60 -15.04 15.41
N SER A 363 -10.18 -15.88 16.26
CA SER A 363 -11.22 -16.82 15.84
C SER A 363 -12.40 -16.01 15.32
N LEU A 364 -12.58 -15.99 13.99
CA LEU A 364 -13.74 -15.34 13.39
C LEU A 364 -14.98 -16.03 13.96
N ALA A 365 -15.78 -15.29 14.73
CA ALA A 365 -17.16 -15.69 14.97
C ALA A 365 -17.79 -15.86 13.59
N SER A 366 -18.26 -17.07 13.30
CA SER A 366 -18.87 -17.43 12.03
C SER A 366 -19.91 -16.38 11.62
N SER A 367 -19.68 -15.76 10.46
CA SER A 367 -20.58 -14.81 9.76
C SER A 367 -21.05 -13.59 10.57
N MET A 368 -20.36 -12.46 10.43
CA MET A 368 -21.06 -11.17 10.43
C MET A 368 -21.69 -10.99 9.04
N SER A 369 -23.01 -10.81 9.04
CA SER A 369 -23.90 -10.80 7.86
C SER A 369 -23.67 -9.64 6.92
#